data_AF-A0A7G9Z271-F1
#
_entry.id   AF-A0A7G9Z271-F1
#
_cell.length_a   1.000
_cell.length_b   1.000
_cell.length_c   1.000
_cell.angle_alpha   90.00
_cell.angle_beta   90.00
_cell.angle_gamma   90.00
#
_symmetry.space_group_name_H-M   'P 1'
#
loop_
_entity.id
_entity.type
_entity.pdbx_description
1 polymer ?
#
loop_
_entity_poly.entity_id
_entity_poly.type
_entity_poly.pdbx_seq_one_letter_code
_entity_poly.pdbx_strand_id
1 'polypeptide(L)'
;MEEDEEIMEPEKTPGFAWRVSLSIIVGIGWLVFLILWFFFYATDYTIYQNIAIILVSILIMSAILGASWASWGIKYGHSFEKK
;
A
#
# COMPACT_ATOMS: atom_id res chain seq x y z
N MET A 1 4.58 39.88 25.59
CA MET A 1 5.25 38.66 25.08
C MET A 1 4.14 37.85 24.43
N GLU A 2 3.73 38.32 23.26
CA GLU A 2 2.71 37.72 22.38
C GLU A 2 3.39 37.42 21.05
N GLU A 3 4.63 36.92 21.12
CA GLU A 3 5.31 36.38 19.95
C GLU A 3 4.69 35.01 19.72
N ASP A 4 3.72 35.01 18.82
CA ASP A 4 3.73 34.05 17.74
C ASP A 4 3.78 32.60 18.25
N GLU A 5 2.65 32.15 18.79
CA GLU A 5 2.19 30.79 18.45
C GLU A 5 2.01 30.77 16.93
N GLU A 6 3.14 30.70 16.22
CA GLU A 6 3.24 30.29 14.84
C GLU A 6 2.76 28.84 14.85
N ILE A 7 1.44 28.68 14.80
CA ILE A 7 0.78 27.39 14.61
C ILE A 7 1.33 26.93 13.28
N MET A 8 2.39 26.10 13.33
CA MET A 8 2.93 25.40 12.17
C MET A 8 1.74 24.71 11.52
N GLU A 9 1.20 25.32 10.46
CA GLU A 9 0.12 24.70 9.72
C GLU A 9 0.68 23.37 9.25
N PRO A 10 0.05 22.23 9.63
CA PRO A 10 0.60 20.93 9.30
C PRO A 10 0.73 20.89 7.78
N GLU A 11 1.99 20.90 7.31
CA GLU A 11 2.30 20.93 5.89
C GLU A 11 1.51 19.78 5.27
N LYS A 12 0.43 20.12 4.54
CA LYS A 12 -0.46 19.15 3.93
C LYS A 12 0.31 18.51 2.79
N THR A 13 1.16 17.52 3.09
CA THR A 13 1.92 16.78 2.11
C THR A 13 0.92 16.14 1.12
N PRO A 14 0.80 16.69 -0.10
CA PRO A 14 -0.30 16.33 -0.97
C PRO A 14 -0.09 14.91 -1.46
N GLY A 15 -0.95 14.00 -0.99
CA GLY A 15 -1.03 12.62 -1.47
C GLY A 15 -0.56 11.54 -0.50
N PHE A 16 -0.07 11.85 0.71
CA PHE A 16 0.39 10.81 1.65
C PHE A 16 -0.77 10.04 2.31
N ALA A 17 -1.79 10.75 2.82
CA ALA A 17 -2.90 10.16 3.58
C ALA A 17 -3.70 9.10 2.79
N TRP A 18 -3.98 9.36 1.50
CA TRP A 18 -4.73 8.40 0.68
C TRP A 18 -3.92 7.14 0.37
N ARG A 19 -2.59 7.25 0.20
CA ARG A 19 -1.69 6.11 -0.04
C ARG A 19 -1.60 5.21 1.17
N VAL A 20 -1.52 5.81 2.37
CA VAL A 20 -1.55 5.08 3.63
C VAL A 20 -2.88 4.34 3.77
N SER A 21 -4.00 5.03 3.50
CA SER A 21 -5.33 4.42 3.54
C SER A 21 -5.46 3.27 2.53
N LEU A 22 -4.96 3.45 1.31
CA LEU A 22 -4.92 2.41 0.28
C LEU A 22 -4.07 1.21 0.73
N SER A 23 -2.89 1.43 1.32
CA SER A 23 -2.05 0.34 1.82
C SER A 23 -2.74 -0.48 2.90
N ILE A 24 -3.46 0.17 3.83
CA ILE A 24 -4.22 -0.52 4.89
C ILE A 24 -5.34 -1.34 4.27
N ILE A 25 -6.12 -0.76 3.36
CA ILE A 25 -7.24 -1.46 2.68
C ILE A 25 -6.72 -2.66 1.89
N VAL A 26 -5.63 -2.50 1.15
CA VAL A 26 -5.01 -3.57 0.37
C VAL A 26 -4.50 -4.69 1.27
N GLY A 27 -3.82 -4.35 2.38
CA GLY A 27 -3.34 -5.33 3.35
C GLY A 27 -4.48 -6.12 4.01
N ILE A 28 -5.52 -5.43 4.49
CA ILE A 28 -6.71 -6.07 5.08
C ILE A 28 -7.42 -6.93 4.03
N GLY A 29 -7.63 -6.41 2.83
CA GLY A 29 -8.26 -7.13 1.73
C GLY A 29 -7.50 -8.40 1.35
N TRP A 30 -6.16 -8.36 1.37
CA TRP A 30 -5.33 -9.53 1.14
C TRP A 30 -5.47 -10.58 2.25
N LEU A 31 -5.54 -10.18 3.52
CA LEU A 31 -5.81 -11.10 4.64
C LEU A 31 -7.19 -11.74 4.53
N VAL A 32 -8.22 -10.96 4.20
CA VAL A 32 -9.57 -11.48 3.95
C VAL A 32 -9.54 -12.49 2.80
N PHE A 33 -8.86 -12.17 1.70
CA PHE A 33 -8.66 -13.09 0.59
C PHE A 33 -8.00 -14.39 1.03
N LEU A 34 -6.92 -14.34 1.82
CA LEU A 34 -6.25 -15.55 2.32
C LEU A 34 -7.19 -16.41 3.18
N ILE A 35 -7.94 -15.81 4.10
CA ILE A 35 -8.88 -16.54 4.96
C ILE A 35 -9.93 -17.24 4.09
N LEU A 36 -10.52 -16.52 3.14
CA LEU A 36 -11.52 -17.09 2.23
C LEU A 36 -10.92 -18.19 1.36
N TRP A 37 -9.72 -17.97 0.82
CA TRP A 37 -9.02 -18.94 -0.01
C TRP A 37 -8.74 -20.24 0.73
N PHE A 38 -8.08 -20.16 1.89
CA PHE A 38 -7.70 -21.33 2.67
C PHE A 38 -8.90 -22.08 3.24
N PHE A 39 -9.95 -21.37 3.65
CA PHE A 39 -11.10 -22.02 4.27
C PHE A 39 -12.07 -22.64 3.26
N PHE A 40 -12.31 -21.98 2.12
CA PHE A 40 -13.36 -22.41 1.18
C PHE A 40 -12.84 -23.08 -0.08
N TYR A 41 -11.63 -22.77 -0.53
CA TYR A 41 -11.17 -23.17 -1.87
C TYR A 41 -9.95 -24.09 -1.83
N ALA A 42 -9.03 -23.90 -0.88
CA ALA A 42 -7.72 -24.55 -0.92
C ALA A 42 -7.76 -26.08 -0.90
N THR A 43 -8.82 -26.69 -0.36
CA THR A 43 -9.00 -28.16 -0.32
C THR A 43 -9.20 -28.78 -1.70
N ASP A 44 -9.74 -28.04 -2.66
CA ASP A 44 -10.03 -28.53 -4.02
C ASP A 44 -8.80 -28.46 -4.95
N TYR A 45 -7.72 -27.84 -4.48
CA TYR A 45 -6.49 -27.63 -5.24
C TYR A 45 -5.33 -28.45 -4.67
N THR A 46 -4.41 -28.82 -5.55
CA THR A 46 -3.14 -29.42 -5.12
C THR A 46 -2.29 -28.40 -4.38
N ILE A 47 -1.34 -28.89 -3.57
CA ILE A 47 -0.39 -28.03 -2.82
C ILE A 47 0.32 -27.04 -3.75
N TYR A 48 0.80 -27.48 -4.92
CA TYR A 48 1.49 -26.61 -5.88
C TYR A 48 0.59 -25.51 -6.45
N GLN A 49 -0.68 -25.83 -6.72
CA GLN A 49 -1.65 -24.84 -7.21
C GLN A 49 -1.94 -23.79 -6.13
N ASN A 50 -2.12 -24.19 -4.88
CA ASN A 50 -2.31 -23.26 -3.76
C ASN A 50 -1.11 -22.32 -3.59
N ILE A 51 0.12 -22.84 -3.67
CA ILE A 51 1.33 -22.03 -3.62
C ILE A 51 1.37 -21.02 -4.77
N ALA A 52 1.08 -21.46 -6.00
CA ALA A 52 1.04 -20.58 -7.17
C ALA A 52 0.04 -19.43 -6.98
N ILE A 53 -1.14 -19.72 -6.43
CA ILE A 53 -2.19 -18.72 -6.21
C ILE A 53 -1.79 -17.70 -5.14
N ILE A 54 -1.14 -18.17 -4.06
CA ILE A 54 -0.58 -17.27 -3.03
C ILE A 54 0.48 -16.35 -3.65
N LEU A 55 1.41 -16.90 -4.45
CA LEU A 55 2.45 -16.11 -5.12
C LEU A 55 1.85 -15.06 -6.06
N VAL A 56 0.86 -15.45 -6.88
CA VAL A 56 0.14 -14.51 -7.75
C VAL A 56 -0.55 -13.41 -6.94
N SER A 57 -1.19 -13.74 -5.82
CA SER A 57 -1.84 -12.75 -4.96
C SER A 57 -0.85 -11.73 -4.39
N ILE A 58 0.34 -12.17 -3.99
CA ILE A 58 1.42 -11.32 -3.48
C ILE A 58 1.93 -10.40 -4.59
N LEU A 59 2.09 -10.92 -5.81
CA LEU A 59 2.49 -10.11 -6.97
C LEU A 59 1.47 -9.02 -7.28
N ILE A 60 0.17 -9.35 -7.26
CA ILE A 60 -0.91 -8.36 -7.47
C ILE A 60 -0.87 -7.28 -6.38
N MET A 61 -0.77 -7.69 -5.11
CA MET A 61 -0.67 -6.76 -3.97
C MET A 61 0.54 -5.83 -4.13
N SER A 62 1.71 -6.40 -4.47
CA SER A 62 2.96 -5.68 -4.65
C SER A 62 2.90 -4.73 -5.84
N ALA A 63 2.22 -5.11 -6.93
CA ALA A 63 2.01 -4.25 -8.08
C ALA A 63 1.12 -3.04 -7.74
N ILE A 64 0.03 -3.25 -7.01
CA ILE A 64 -0.89 -2.17 -6.59
C ILE A 64 -0.17 -1.17 -5.67
N LEU A 65 0.53 -1.68 -4.64
CA LEU A 65 1.28 -0.84 -3.71
C LEU A 65 2.45 -0.17 -4.44
N GLY A 66 3.23 -0.95 -5.19
CA GLY A 66 4.38 -0.47 -5.96
C GLY A 66 4.00 0.66 -6.92
N ALA A 67 2.94 0.49 -7.73
CA ALA A 67 2.46 1.53 -8.63
C ALA A 67 1.98 2.78 -7.87
N SER A 68 1.27 2.58 -6.77
CA SER A 68 0.81 3.68 -5.91
C SER A 68 2.01 4.51 -5.45
N TRP A 69 3.04 3.90 -4.89
CA TRP A 69 4.22 4.60 -4.34
C TRP A 69 5.21 5.11 -5.41
N ALA A 70 5.50 4.31 -6.45
CA ALA A 70 6.43 4.66 -7.51
C ALA A 70 6.00 5.92 -8.29
N SER A 71 4.70 6.08 -8.55
CA SER A 71 4.17 7.28 -9.23
C SER A 71 4.49 8.60 -8.51
N TRP A 72 4.60 8.59 -7.18
CA TRP A 72 4.99 9.77 -6.41
C TRP A 72 6.49 9.88 -6.23
N GLY A 73 7.18 8.76 -6.01
CA GLY A 73 8.63 8.75 -5.96
C GLY A 73 9.24 9.35 -7.23
N ILE A 74 8.70 9.03 -8.40
CA ILE A 74 9.14 9.61 -9.68
C ILE A 74 8.75 11.09 -9.78
N LYS A 75 7.53 11.47 -9.38
CA LYS A 75 7.02 12.85 -9.53
C LYS A 75 7.65 13.85 -8.57
N TYR A 76 7.96 13.43 -7.34
CA TYR A 76 8.48 14.28 -6.26
C TYR A 76 9.91 13.94 -5.85
N GLY A 77 10.51 12.86 -6.36
CA GLY A 77 11.91 12.54 -6.11
C GLY A 77 12.88 13.59 -6.68
N HIS A 78 12.50 14.26 -7.76
CA HIS A 78 13.34 15.28 -8.40
C HIS A 78 13.39 16.62 -7.65
N SER A 79 12.45 16.88 -6.73
CA SER A 79 12.43 18.12 -5.92
C SER A 79 13.37 18.08 -4.72
N PHE A 80 13.94 16.92 -4.37
CA PHE A 80 14.89 16.78 -3.26
C PHE A 80 16.37 16.88 -3.67
N GLU A 81 16.68 17.00 -4.97
CA GLU A 81 18.07 17.14 -5.46
C GLU A 81 18.59 18.59 -5.40
N LYS A 82 17.73 19.58 -5.14
CA LYS A 82 18.10 21.00 -5.09
C LYS A 82 17.96 21.64 -3.70
N LYS A 83 18.25 20.92 -2.62
CA LYS A 83 18.39 21.53 -1.29
C LYS A 83 19.75 21.23 -0.69
#